data_AF-A0A800IJ04-F1
#
_entry.id   AF-A0A800IJ04-F1
#
_cell.length_a   1.000
_cell.length_b   1.000
_cell.length_c   1.000
_cell.angle_alpha   90.00
_cell.angle_beta   90.00
_cell.angle_gamma   90.00
#
_symmetry.space_group_name_H-M   'P 1'
#
loop_
_entity.id
_entity.type
_entity.pdbx_description
1 polymer ?
#
loop_
_entity_poly.entity_id
_entity_poly.type
_entity_poly.pdbx_seq_one_letter_code
_entity_poly.pdbx_strand_id
1 'polypeptide(L)'
;MTVYASDNPRNSCALVSFNIRDKKPSDIVASMWYGPYWNGPNTYLRTVSASGNYSAVRASLHVMVTAKQVDALIDMVRFMANE
;
A
#
# COMPACT_ATOMS: atom_id res chain seq x y z
N MET A 1 8.99 -3.28 -8.05
CA MET A 1 7.60 -3.04 -7.59
C MET A 1 6.69 -3.24 -8.78
N THR A 2 5.65 -4.05 -8.64
CA THR A 2 4.60 -4.18 -9.67
C THR A 2 3.37 -3.48 -9.15
N VAL A 3 2.96 -2.41 -9.84
CA VAL A 3 1.82 -1.57 -9.48
C VAL A 3 0.64 -1.96 -10.34
N TYR A 4 -0.51 -2.24 -9.72
CA TYR A 4 -1.75 -2.55 -10.42
C TYR A 4 -2.72 -1.39 -10.21
N ALA A 5 -2.65 -0.42 -11.12
CA ALA A 5 -3.58 0.70 -11.18
C ALA A 5 -4.36 0.65 -12.50
N SER A 6 -5.63 1.05 -12.47
CA SER A 6 -6.39 1.24 -13.70
C SER A 6 -6.24 2.70 -14.16
N ASP A 7 -5.83 2.89 -15.41
CA ASP A 7 -5.79 4.23 -16.03
C ASP A 7 -7.20 4.75 -16.37
N ASN A 8 -8.23 3.91 -16.24
CA ASN A 8 -9.61 4.31 -16.40
C ASN A 8 -10.15 4.83 -15.05
N PRO A 9 -10.45 6.14 -14.92
CA PRO A 9 -10.94 6.72 -13.67
C PRO A 9 -12.29 6.14 -13.24
N ARG A 10 -13.05 5.51 -14.14
CA ARG A 10 -14.30 4.80 -13.80
C ARG A 10 -14.09 3.46 -13.12
N ASN A 11 -12.88 2.90 -13.21
CA ASN A 11 -12.53 1.60 -12.65
C ASN A 11 -11.73 1.71 -11.35
N SER A 12 -11.31 2.92 -10.97
CA SER A 12 -10.57 3.17 -9.73
C SER A 12 -11.27 4.23 -8.88
N CYS A 13 -12.00 3.79 -7.86
CA CYS A 13 -12.62 4.66 -6.86
C CYS A 13 -11.61 5.13 -5.81
N ALA A 14 -10.50 5.71 -6.25
CA ALA A 14 -9.39 6.16 -5.40
C ALA A 14 -8.75 5.01 -4.58
N LEU A 15 -8.71 3.82 -5.16
CA LEU A 15 -8.08 2.63 -4.57
C LEU A 15 -6.79 2.31 -5.33
N VAL A 16 -5.71 2.09 -4.60
CA VAL A 16 -4.43 1.67 -5.18
C VAL A 16 -4.04 0.33 -4.58
N SER A 17 -3.93 -0.69 -5.43
CA SER A 17 -3.47 -2.03 -5.04
C SER A 17 -2.04 -2.23 -5.54
N PHE A 18 -1.17 -2.74 -4.67
CA PHE A 18 0.24 -2.94 -4.99
C PHE A 18 0.85 -4.13 -4.26
N ASN A 19 1.97 -4.61 -4.81
CA ASN A 19 2.82 -5.63 -4.21
C ASN A 19 4.28 -5.17 -4.23
N ILE A 20 5.00 -5.47 -3.15
CA ILE A 20 6.45 -5.34 -3.06
C ILE A 20 7.03 -6.73 -3.34
N ARG A 21 8.07 -6.79 -4.19
CA ARG A 21 8.68 -8.06 -4.59
C ARG A 21 9.19 -8.79 -3.35
N ASP A 22 9.02 -10.11 -3.33
CA ASP A 22 9.51 -11.01 -2.27
C ASP A 22 8.97 -10.74 -0.85
N LYS A 23 7.94 -9.88 -0.72
CA LYS A 23 7.26 -9.61 0.56
C LYS A 23 5.80 -10.01 0.48
N LYS A 24 5.32 -10.69 1.53
CA LYS A 24 3.89 -11.03 1.65
C LYS A 24 3.08 -9.78 2.01
N PRO A 25 1.92 -9.55 1.38
CA PRO A 25 1.07 -8.39 1.69
C PRO A 25 0.71 -8.22 3.18
N SER A 26 0.49 -9.31 3.91
CA SER A 26 0.24 -9.31 5.35
C SER A 26 1.39 -8.69 6.15
N ASP A 27 2.62 -9.02 5.77
CA ASP A 27 3.82 -8.62 6.50
C ASP A 27 4.11 -7.13 6.23
N ILE A 28 3.84 -6.69 5.00
CA ILE A 28 3.88 -5.28 4.62
C ILE A 28 2.90 -4.46 5.49
N VAL A 29 1.62 -4.89 5.57
CA VAL A 29 0.59 -4.21 6.37
C VAL A 29 0.91 -4.23 7.86
N ALA A 30 1.44 -5.34 8.38
CA ALA A 30 1.85 -5.44 9.78
C ALA A 30 2.99 -4.46 10.09
N SER A 31 4.01 -4.37 9.24
CA SER A 31 5.12 -3.42 9.41
C SER A 31 4.66 -1.97 9.35
N MET A 32 3.65 -1.64 8.55
CA MET A 32 3.12 -0.27 8.41
C MET A 32 2.33 0.24 9.60
N TRP A 33 1.69 -0.67 10.32
CA TRP A 33 0.77 -0.33 11.41
C TRP A 33 1.40 -0.55 12.79
N TYR A 34 2.31 -1.53 12.93
CA TYR A 34 2.92 -1.94 14.20
C TYR A 34 4.45 -2.09 14.14
N GLY A 35 5.09 -1.88 12.99
CA GLY A 35 6.45 -2.36 12.75
C GLY A 35 7.55 -1.58 13.47
N PRO A 36 8.55 -2.26 14.07
CA PRO A 36 9.71 -1.62 14.69
C PRO A 36 10.72 -1.02 13.68
N TYR A 37 10.54 -1.28 12.38
CA TYR A 37 11.48 -0.92 11.31
C TYR A 37 11.14 0.39 10.60
N TRP A 38 9.90 0.89 10.74
CA TRP A 38 9.47 2.17 10.19
C TRP A 38 9.35 3.21 11.32
N ASN A 39 10.22 4.21 11.32
CA ASN A 39 10.18 5.34 12.27
C ASN A 39 9.27 6.49 11.83
N GLY A 40 8.52 6.33 10.74
CA GLY A 40 7.57 7.34 10.26
C GLY A 40 6.17 7.15 10.83
N PRO A 41 5.19 7.95 10.38
CA PRO A 41 3.81 7.85 10.85
C PRO A 41 3.20 6.48 10.49
N ASN A 42 2.45 5.91 11.44
CA ASN A 42 1.65 4.70 11.21
C ASN A 42 0.67 4.95 10.06
N THR A 43 0.66 4.05 9.08
CA THR A 43 -0.21 4.16 7.92
C THR A 43 -1.18 2.99 7.90
N TYR A 44 -2.48 3.29 7.90
CA TYR A 44 -3.51 2.26 7.81
C TYR A 44 -3.63 1.74 6.38
N LEU A 45 -3.26 0.48 6.18
CA LEU A 45 -3.45 -0.24 4.92
C LEU A 45 -4.17 -1.58 5.18
N ARG A 46 -4.66 -2.19 4.11
CA ARG A 46 -5.37 -3.48 4.18
C ARG A 46 -4.77 -4.48 3.20
N THR A 47 -4.68 -5.73 3.62
CA THR A 47 -4.53 -6.84 2.67
C THR A 47 -5.88 -7.09 2.01
N VAL A 48 -5.89 -7.21 0.69
CA VAL A 48 -7.04 -7.65 -0.09
C VAL A 48 -6.70 -8.92 -0.84
N SER A 49 -7.68 -9.80 -0.94
CA SER A 49 -7.59 -11.03 -1.74
C SER A 49 -8.72 -11.00 -2.76
N ALA A 50 -8.40 -11.33 -4.00
CA ALA A 50 -9.39 -11.54 -5.07
C ALA A 50 -9.51 -13.04 -5.35
N SER A 51 -10.51 -13.43 -6.14
CA SER A 51 -10.65 -14.83 -6.60
C SER A 51 -9.33 -15.35 -7.21
N GLY A 52 -8.86 -16.50 -6.72
CA GLY A 52 -7.54 -17.07 -7.05
C GLY A 52 -6.49 -16.84 -5.95
N ASN A 53 -5.23 -17.20 -6.22
CA ASN A 53 -4.09 -16.98 -5.28
C ASN A 53 -3.54 -15.54 -5.33
N TYR A 54 -4.40 -14.56 -5.67
CA TYR A 54 -3.98 -13.16 -5.76
C TYR A 54 -4.25 -12.43 -4.45
N SER A 55 -3.18 -11.94 -3.83
CA SER A 55 -3.24 -11.03 -2.68
C SER A 55 -2.45 -9.77 -2.97
N ALA A 56 -2.94 -8.64 -2.46
CA ALA A 56 -2.28 -7.35 -2.59
C ALA A 56 -2.48 -6.48 -1.35
N VAL A 57 -1.60 -5.48 -1.19
CA VAL A 57 -1.83 -4.38 -0.26
C VAL A 57 -2.70 -3.35 -0.95
N ARG A 58 -3.73 -2.83 -0.25
CA ARG A 58 -4.60 -1.77 -0.75
C ARG A 58 -4.50 -0.53 0.11
N ALA A 59 -4.21 0.60 -0.54
CA ALA A 59 -4.40 1.94 -0.02
C ALA A 59 -5.74 2.49 -0.50
N SER A 60 -6.52 3.06 0.43
CA SER A 60 -7.76 3.76 0.13
C SER A 60 -7.55 5.25 0.30
N LEU A 61 -7.56 5.98 -0.82
CA LEU A 61 -7.41 7.43 -0.82
C LEU A 61 -8.81 8.04 -0.64
N HIS A 62 -9.08 8.58 0.54
CA HIS A 62 -10.34 9.24 0.84
C HIS A 62 -10.22 10.76 0.65
N VAL A 63 -11.36 11.47 0.60
CA VAL A 63 -11.41 12.94 0.43
C VAL A 63 -10.63 13.73 1.49
N MET A 64 -10.34 13.10 2.63
CA MET A 64 -9.55 13.69 3.72
C MET A 64 -8.04 13.42 3.61
N VAL A 65 -7.60 12.57 2.67
CA VAL A 65 -6.19 12.25 2.49
C VAL A 65 -5.49 13.43 1.84
N THR A 66 -4.39 13.86 2.47
CA THR A 66 -3.56 14.97 2.00
C THR A 66 -2.39 14.49 1.16
N ALA A 67 -1.83 15.36 0.32
CA ALA A 67 -0.62 15.07 -0.46
C ALA A 67 0.55 14.60 0.42
N LYS A 68 0.76 15.22 1.59
CA LYS A 68 1.81 14.83 2.55
C LYS A 68 1.64 13.41 3.08
N GLN A 69 0.40 12.95 3.27
CA GLN A 69 0.13 11.56 3.68
C GLN A 69 0.40 10.58 2.54
N VAL A 70 0.16 10.98 1.28
CA VAL A 70 0.52 10.19 0.10
C VAL A 70 2.05 10.12 -0.04
N ASP A 71 2.76 11.23 0.14
CA ASP A 71 4.23 11.26 0.11
C ASP A 71 4.83 10.33 1.17
N ALA A 72 4.30 10.37 2.40
CA ALA A 72 4.72 9.47 3.48
C ALA A 72 4.49 7.99 3.13
N LEU A 73 3.37 7.66 2.48
CA LEU A 73 3.12 6.30 1.96
C LEU A 73 4.16 5.92 0.90
N ILE A 74 4.50 6.82 -0.02
CA ILE A 74 5.51 6.56 -1.07
C ILE A 74 6.89 6.32 -0.46
N ASP A 75 7.33 7.17 0.47
CA ASP A 75 8.63 7.04 1.12
C ASP A 75 8.75 5.72 1.89
N MET A 76 7.66 5.32 2.55
CA MET A 76 7.58 4.02 3.19
C MET A 76 7.70 2.89 2.17
N VAL A 77 6.92 2.90 1.09
CA VAL A 77 6.97 1.84 0.06
C VAL A 77 8.37 1.72 -0.53
N ARG A 78 9.07 2.83 -0.71
CA ARG A 78 10.48 2.84 -1.12
C ARG A 78 11.40 2.23 -0.08
N PHE A 79 11.24 2.59 1.19
CA PHE A 79 12.01 1.99 2.29
C PHE A 79 11.86 0.47 2.29
N MET A 80 10.63 -0.04 2.31
CA MET A 80 10.36 -1.47 2.28
C MET A 80 10.84 -2.14 0.98
N ALA A 81 10.77 -1.46 -0.17
CA ALA A 81 11.25 -2.04 -1.42
C ALA A 81 12.79 -2.16 -1.50
N ASN A 82 13.52 -1.41 -0.68
CA ASN A 82 14.98 -1.36 -0.64
C ASN A 82 15.60 -2.13 0.55
N GLU A 83 14.78 -2.58 1.51
CA GLU A 83 15.13 -3.59 2.52
C GLU A 83 15.09 -5.01 1.96
#